data_AF-A0A116M051-F1
#
_entry.id   AF-A0A116M051-F1
#
_cell.length_a   1.000
_cell.length_b   1.000
_cell.length_c   1.000
_cell.angle_alpha   90.00
_cell.angle_beta   90.00
_cell.angle_gamma   90.00
#
_symmetry.space_group_name_H-M   'P 1'
#
loop_
_entity.id
_entity.type
_entity.pdbx_description
1 polymer ?
#
loop_
_entity_poly.entity_id
_entity_poly.type
_entity_poly.pdbx_seq_one_letter_code
_entity_poly.pdbx_strand_id
1 'polypeptide(L)'
;MNDKEFGQRVRQLRESVSMTREQFCDDELELSVRQLTRIEAGASKPTFSKIQYIATRLGMGLYELMPDYVSLPERYSKLKFDVLRTPTYGNEDLAEKRDAMMTEIYDDYYDELPEEEKIAIDAIQSRIDTLESGTAGFGKEILEDYFEQIFRKRKYELNDLLIVRLHLEYVRLSSCDSEIFRQFLKIIEHLHEQINIINSNDLFVLRDTLLSCVNILGSKKYYEPIPKIFDSVDKIIQSTQDFQKKPIVSVLKWKYALFVDKNRDEAEKHYLDAVLFAKLIENRELEQKIEEDWRVDNQ
;
A
#
# COMPACT_ATOMS: atom_id res chain seq x y z
N MET A 1 -27.57 -5.64 -11.54
CA MET A 1 -26.94 -6.68 -12.38
C MET A 1 -25.88 -7.40 -11.53
N ASN A 2 -25.92 -8.73 -11.40
CA ASN A 2 -24.92 -9.47 -10.62
C ASN A 2 -23.58 -9.59 -11.38
N ASP A 3 -22.47 -9.83 -10.68
CA ASP A 3 -21.12 -9.93 -11.28
C ASP A 3 -21.06 -10.88 -12.49
N LYS A 4 -21.81 -11.98 -12.43
CA LYS A 4 -21.91 -12.98 -13.51
C LYS A 4 -22.67 -12.46 -14.73
N GLU A 5 -23.75 -11.70 -14.53
CA GLU A 5 -24.53 -11.10 -15.62
C GLU A 5 -23.74 -9.98 -16.28
N PHE A 6 -23.04 -9.18 -15.46
CA PHE A 6 -22.15 -8.14 -15.94
C PHE A 6 -21.00 -8.74 -16.77
N GLY A 7 -20.34 -9.78 -16.27
CA GLY A 7 -19.27 -10.49 -16.99
C GLY A 7 -19.73 -11.04 -18.34
N GLN A 8 -20.93 -11.64 -18.39
CA GLN A 8 -21.51 -12.14 -19.64
C GLN A 8 -21.80 -11.00 -20.63
N ARG A 9 -22.32 -9.86 -20.16
CA ARG A 9 -22.58 -8.69 -20.99
C ARG A 9 -21.28 -8.12 -21.57
N VAL A 10 -20.23 -7.97 -20.76
CA VAL A 10 -18.90 -7.51 -21.22
C VAL A 10 -18.36 -8.44 -22.30
N ARG A 11 -18.45 -9.76 -22.09
CA ARG A 11 -18.01 -10.76 -23.07
C ARG A 11 -18.77 -10.66 -24.39
N GLN A 12 -20.10 -10.56 -24.34
CA GLN A 12 -20.95 -10.44 -25.54
C GLN A 12 -20.63 -9.18 -26.34
N LEU A 13 -20.49 -8.04 -25.67
CA LEU A 13 -20.15 -6.78 -26.32
C LEU A 13 -18.77 -6.85 -26.98
N ARG A 14 -17.76 -7.38 -26.28
CA ARG A 14 -16.42 -7.57 -26.86
C ARG A 14 -16.44 -8.48 -28.08
N GLU A 15 -17.14 -9.61 -28.01
CA GLU A 15 -17.28 -10.56 -29.12
C GLU A 15 -18.05 -9.95 -30.31
N SER A 16 -19.08 -9.12 -30.06
CA SER A 16 -19.81 -8.43 -31.14
C SER A 16 -18.97 -7.42 -31.92
N VAL A 17 -17.99 -6.81 -31.25
CA VAL A 17 -17.02 -5.88 -31.87
C VAL A 17 -15.82 -6.65 -32.46
N SER A 18 -15.85 -8.00 -32.44
CA SER A 18 -14.80 -8.87 -32.99
C SER A 18 -13.40 -8.62 -32.40
N MET A 19 -13.32 -8.21 -31.13
CA MET A 19 -12.05 -7.99 -30.43
C MET A 19 -11.65 -9.21 -29.60
N THR A 20 -10.40 -9.63 -29.68
CA THR A 20 -9.85 -10.61 -28.73
C THR A 20 -9.54 -9.93 -27.39
N ARG A 21 -9.26 -10.72 -26.34
CA ARG A 21 -8.93 -10.16 -25.02
C ARG A 21 -7.63 -9.36 -25.04
N GLU A 22 -6.65 -9.86 -25.77
CA GLU A 22 -5.33 -9.25 -25.95
C GLU A 22 -5.47 -7.90 -26.66
N GLN A 23 -6.26 -7.85 -27.73
CA GLN A 23 -6.56 -6.61 -28.44
C GLN A 23 -7.37 -5.62 -27.58
N PHE A 24 -8.21 -6.13 -26.68
CA PHE A 24 -9.02 -5.30 -25.80
C PHE A 24 -8.19 -4.65 -24.69
N CYS A 25 -7.32 -5.43 -24.05
CA CYS A 25 -6.45 -5.01 -22.96
C CYS A 25 -5.27 -4.13 -23.42
N ASP A 26 -4.89 -4.20 -24.69
CA ASP A 26 -3.90 -3.30 -25.33
C ASP A 26 -2.53 -3.34 -24.62
N ASP A 27 -2.23 -2.33 -23.80
CA ASP A 27 -0.98 -2.26 -23.02
C ASP A 27 -1.10 -2.87 -21.61
N GLU A 28 -2.28 -3.33 -21.19
CA GLU A 28 -2.53 -3.94 -19.88
C GLU A 28 -2.27 -3.00 -18.67
N LEU A 29 -2.14 -1.68 -18.87
CA LEU A 29 -1.90 -0.73 -17.77
C LEU A 29 -3.13 -0.52 -16.88
N GLU A 30 -4.32 -0.49 -17.47
CA GLU A 30 -5.59 -0.31 -16.75
C GLU A 30 -6.28 -1.66 -16.49
N LEU A 31 -6.21 -2.59 -17.44
CA LEU A 31 -6.88 -3.88 -17.37
C LEU A 31 -6.05 -4.98 -18.02
N SER A 32 -5.59 -5.95 -17.23
CA SER A 32 -4.87 -7.12 -17.74
C SER A 32 -5.81 -8.16 -18.37
N VAL A 33 -5.26 -9.02 -19.24
CA VAL A 33 -6.00 -10.13 -19.84
C VAL A 33 -6.54 -11.11 -18.76
N ARG A 34 -5.77 -11.34 -17.68
CA ARG A 34 -6.18 -12.19 -16.56
C ARG A 34 -7.32 -11.56 -15.78
N GLN A 35 -7.27 -10.24 -15.58
CA GLN A 35 -8.32 -9.49 -14.92
C GLN A 35 -9.62 -9.54 -15.73
N LEU A 36 -9.54 -9.23 -17.03
CA LEU A 36 -10.68 -9.29 -17.94
C LEU A 36 -11.31 -10.70 -17.97
N THR A 37 -10.49 -11.75 -18.00
CA THR A 37 -10.98 -13.14 -18.01
C THR A 37 -11.80 -13.47 -16.76
N ARG A 38 -11.37 -13.01 -15.58
CA ARG A 38 -12.10 -13.24 -14.32
C ARG A 38 -13.34 -12.38 -14.20
N ILE A 39 -13.31 -11.15 -14.73
CA ILE A 39 -14.50 -10.29 -14.84
C ILE A 39 -15.54 -10.97 -15.74
N GLU A 40 -15.14 -11.43 -16.93
CA GLU A 40 -16.04 -12.15 -17.85
C GLU A 40 -16.61 -13.44 -17.26
N ALA A 41 -15.85 -14.12 -16.40
CA ALA A 41 -16.30 -15.31 -15.68
C ALA A 41 -17.26 -14.99 -14.50
N GLY A 42 -17.38 -13.72 -14.11
CA GLY A 42 -18.12 -13.30 -12.92
C GLY A 42 -17.43 -13.68 -11.61
N ALA A 43 -16.12 -13.93 -11.64
CA ALA A 43 -15.32 -14.28 -10.47
C ALA A 43 -14.66 -13.05 -9.81
N SER A 44 -14.71 -11.89 -10.48
CA SER A 44 -14.06 -10.66 -10.05
C SER A 44 -14.94 -9.45 -10.38
N LYS A 45 -15.12 -8.56 -9.39
CA LYS A 45 -15.84 -7.30 -9.55
C LYS A 45 -14.86 -6.19 -9.94
N PRO A 46 -15.05 -5.51 -11.08
CA PRO A 46 -14.15 -4.46 -11.55
C PRO A 46 -14.28 -3.17 -10.74
N THR A 47 -13.19 -2.42 -10.66
CA THR A 47 -13.17 -1.07 -10.07
C THR A 47 -13.75 -0.05 -11.04
N PHE A 48 -14.06 1.16 -10.55
CA PHE A 48 -14.55 2.25 -11.39
C PHE A 48 -13.66 2.50 -12.62
N SER A 49 -12.34 2.62 -12.41
CA SER A 49 -11.37 2.86 -13.49
C SER A 49 -11.41 1.76 -14.54
N LYS A 50 -11.52 0.49 -14.11
CA LYS A 50 -11.62 -0.67 -15.02
C LYS A 50 -12.94 -0.67 -15.79
N ILE A 51 -14.07 -0.35 -15.16
CA ILE A 51 -15.37 -0.22 -15.85
C ILE A 51 -15.32 0.91 -16.87
N GLN A 52 -14.72 2.05 -16.50
CA GLN A 52 -14.56 3.20 -17.39
C GLN A 52 -13.67 2.87 -18.59
N TYR A 53 -12.57 2.13 -18.38
CA TYR A 53 -11.71 1.64 -19.46
C TYR A 53 -12.48 0.71 -20.41
N ILE A 54 -13.22 -0.26 -19.87
CA ILE A 54 -14.06 -1.19 -20.65
C ILE A 54 -15.11 -0.43 -21.48
N ALA A 55 -15.81 0.51 -20.86
CA ALA A 55 -16.84 1.32 -21.54
C ALA A 55 -16.23 2.15 -22.68
N THR A 56 -15.08 2.78 -22.43
CA THR A 56 -14.38 3.60 -23.44
C THR A 56 -13.91 2.74 -24.63
N ARG A 57 -13.36 1.55 -24.38
CA ARG A 57 -12.93 0.63 -25.46
C ARG A 57 -14.10 0.09 -26.28
N LEU A 58 -15.26 -0.08 -25.66
CA LEU A 58 -16.49 -0.48 -26.35
C LEU A 58 -17.22 0.70 -27.03
N GLY A 59 -16.74 1.93 -26.87
CA GLY A 59 -17.38 3.14 -27.40
C GLY A 59 -18.72 3.48 -26.73
N MET A 60 -18.91 3.03 -25.49
CA MET A 60 -20.16 3.16 -24.73
C MET A 60 -19.99 4.09 -23.53
N GLY A 61 -21.09 4.64 -23.02
CA GLY A 61 -21.08 5.37 -21.75
C GLY A 61 -20.97 4.43 -20.55
N LEU A 62 -20.41 4.90 -19.43
CA LEU A 62 -20.31 4.11 -18.18
C LEU A 62 -21.68 3.55 -17.76
N TYR A 63 -22.70 4.41 -17.71
CA TYR A 63 -24.07 4.06 -17.33
C TYR A 63 -24.81 3.24 -18.39
N GLU A 64 -24.29 3.14 -19.61
CA GLU A 64 -24.83 2.28 -20.67
C GLU A 64 -24.30 0.85 -20.54
N LEU A 65 -23.03 0.73 -20.12
CA LEU A 65 -22.42 -0.55 -19.78
C LEU A 65 -22.98 -1.09 -18.47
N MET A 66 -23.03 -0.26 -17.43
CA MET A 66 -23.48 -0.59 -16.08
C MET A 66 -24.48 0.46 -15.55
N PRO A 67 -25.79 0.30 -15.84
CA PRO A 67 -26.81 1.24 -15.38
C PRO A 67 -26.93 1.31 -13.85
N ASP A 68 -26.75 0.17 -13.18
CA ASP A 68 -26.85 0.04 -11.73
C ASP A 68 -25.54 0.38 -10.99
N TYR A 69 -24.62 1.10 -11.63
CA TYR A 69 -23.34 1.42 -11.00
C TYR A 69 -23.55 2.29 -9.76
N VAL A 70 -23.08 1.78 -8.63
CA VAL A 70 -22.99 2.52 -7.36
C VAL A 70 -21.52 2.71 -7.00
N SER A 71 -21.18 3.93 -6.57
CA SER A 71 -19.86 4.20 -6.00
C SER A 71 -19.65 3.41 -4.71
N LEU A 72 -18.39 3.32 -4.28
CA LEU A 72 -18.06 2.72 -2.99
C LEU A 72 -18.86 3.40 -1.85
N PRO A 73 -19.33 2.64 -0.84
CA PRO A 73 -20.03 3.21 0.29
C PRO A 73 -19.19 4.29 0.99
N GLU A 74 -19.82 5.42 1.34
CA GLU A 74 -19.13 6.52 2.03
C GLU A 74 -18.57 6.07 3.39
N ARG A 75 -19.33 5.21 4.10
CA ARG A 75 -18.90 4.62 5.37
C ARG A 75 -17.63 3.78 5.22
N TYR A 76 -17.58 2.92 4.20
CA TYR A 76 -16.39 2.15 3.86
C TYR A 76 -15.18 3.06 3.58
N SER A 77 -15.36 4.07 2.73
CA SER A 77 -14.29 4.99 2.35
C SER A 77 -13.73 5.75 3.56
N LYS A 78 -14.62 6.16 4.48
CA LYS A 78 -14.25 6.78 5.75
C LYS A 78 -13.48 5.84 6.66
N LEU A 79 -13.97 4.60 6.85
CA LEU A 79 -13.28 3.59 7.68
C LEU A 79 -11.88 3.30 7.15
N LYS A 80 -11.74 3.08 5.83
CA LYS A 80 -10.44 2.87 5.18
C LYS A 80 -9.50 4.05 5.42
N PHE A 81 -9.98 5.28 5.28
CA PHE A 81 -9.18 6.47 5.52
C PHE A 81 -8.72 6.57 6.99
N ASP A 82 -9.64 6.36 7.93
CA ASP A 82 -9.35 6.43 9.37
C ASP A 82 -8.35 5.35 9.78
N VAL A 83 -8.49 4.12 9.26
CA VAL A 83 -7.53 3.01 9.47
C VAL A 83 -6.13 3.38 8.98
N LEU A 84 -6.02 3.94 7.77
CA LEU A 84 -4.73 4.30 7.18
C LEU A 84 -4.05 5.47 7.90
N ARG A 85 -4.85 6.37 8.49
CA ARG A 85 -4.35 7.58 9.15
C ARG A 85 -4.06 7.38 10.64
N THR A 86 -4.61 6.35 11.27
CA THR A 86 -4.45 6.12 12.71
C THR A 86 -3.00 5.76 13.06
N PRO A 87 -2.29 6.59 13.86
CA PRO A 87 -0.93 6.28 14.30
C PRO A 87 -0.98 5.26 15.44
N THR A 88 -0.47 4.04 15.21
CA THR A 88 -0.48 2.95 16.20
C THR A 88 0.78 2.86 17.06
N TYR A 89 1.83 3.65 16.77
CA TYR A 89 3.09 3.54 17.51
C TYR A 89 2.98 4.19 18.89
N GLY A 90 3.07 3.36 19.93
CA GLY A 90 3.07 3.80 21.33
C GLY A 90 1.69 4.19 21.87
N ASN A 91 0.59 3.73 21.25
CA ASN A 91 -0.76 3.92 21.76
C ASN A 91 -1.60 2.66 21.49
N GLU A 92 -1.80 1.85 22.53
CA GLU A 92 -2.52 0.57 22.43
C GLU A 92 -4.02 0.76 22.16
N ASP A 93 -4.65 1.77 22.76
CA ASP A 93 -6.07 2.11 22.53
C ASP A 93 -6.37 2.42 21.05
N LEU A 94 -5.46 3.13 20.38
CA LEU A 94 -5.61 3.45 18.96
C LEU A 94 -5.38 2.22 18.07
N ALA A 95 -4.53 1.29 18.48
CA ALA A 95 -4.35 0.02 17.76
C ALA A 95 -5.61 -0.84 17.86
N GLU A 96 -6.24 -0.93 19.04
CA GLU A 96 -7.51 -1.65 19.21
C GLU A 96 -8.64 -1.03 18.40
N LYS A 97 -8.75 0.31 18.38
CA LYS A 97 -9.74 1.00 17.54
C LYS A 97 -9.55 0.73 16.05
N ARG A 98 -8.30 0.69 15.58
CA ARG A 98 -7.98 0.37 14.19
C ARG A 98 -8.43 -1.06 13.86
N ASP A 99 -8.16 -2.01 14.74
CA ASP A 99 -8.53 -3.41 14.53
C ASP A 99 -10.07 -3.57 14.54
N ALA A 100 -10.80 -2.84 15.39
CA ALA A 100 -12.26 -2.80 15.38
C ALA A 100 -12.84 -2.19 14.08
N MET A 101 -12.24 -1.12 13.54
CA MET A 101 -12.63 -0.55 12.25
C MET A 101 -12.40 -1.54 11.10
N MET A 102 -11.33 -2.34 11.16
CA MET A 102 -11.06 -3.40 10.18
C MET A 102 -12.11 -4.51 10.26
N THR A 103 -12.53 -4.92 11.47
CA THR A 103 -13.62 -5.89 11.63
C THR A 103 -14.93 -5.38 11.00
N GLU A 104 -15.29 -4.11 11.22
CA GLU A 104 -16.46 -3.50 10.57
C GLU A 104 -16.35 -3.53 9.03
N ILE A 105 -15.15 -3.29 8.47
CA ILE A 105 -14.93 -3.39 7.03
C ILE A 105 -15.16 -4.83 6.53
N TYR A 106 -14.65 -5.83 7.23
CA TYR A 106 -14.79 -7.24 6.85
C TYR A 106 -16.22 -7.74 6.95
N ASP A 107 -16.94 -7.39 8.00
CA ASP A 107 -18.30 -7.89 8.25
C ASP A 107 -19.35 -7.24 7.33
N ASP A 108 -19.25 -5.93 7.09
CA ASP A 108 -20.33 -5.17 6.44
C ASP A 108 -20.08 -4.86 4.96
N TYR A 109 -18.83 -4.78 4.52
CA TYR A 109 -18.49 -4.22 3.19
C TYR A 109 -17.62 -5.14 2.32
N TYR A 110 -16.69 -5.90 2.92
CA TYR A 110 -15.61 -6.56 2.20
C TYR A 110 -16.10 -7.45 1.05
N ASP A 111 -17.13 -8.27 1.26
CA ASP A 111 -17.63 -9.20 0.24
C ASP A 111 -18.13 -8.52 -1.03
N GLU A 112 -18.68 -7.30 -0.91
CA GLU A 112 -19.24 -6.52 -2.02
C GLU A 112 -18.21 -5.60 -2.70
N LEU A 113 -16.98 -5.53 -2.18
CA LEU A 113 -15.94 -4.67 -2.73
C LEU A 113 -15.42 -5.19 -4.09
N PRO A 114 -14.99 -4.27 -4.97
CA PRO A 114 -14.17 -4.61 -6.13
C PRO A 114 -12.89 -5.35 -5.72
N GLU A 115 -12.36 -6.14 -6.63
CA GLU A 115 -11.24 -7.02 -6.30
C GLU A 115 -9.96 -6.27 -5.88
N GLU A 116 -9.59 -5.22 -6.61
CA GLU A 116 -8.43 -4.39 -6.27
C GLU A 116 -8.55 -3.79 -4.86
N GLU A 117 -9.78 -3.46 -4.46
CA GLU A 117 -10.09 -2.88 -3.16
C GLU A 117 -9.97 -3.93 -2.03
N LYS A 118 -10.41 -5.16 -2.29
CA LYS A 118 -10.21 -6.30 -1.38
C LYS A 118 -8.73 -6.57 -1.16
N ILE A 119 -7.94 -6.62 -2.24
CA ILE A 119 -6.48 -6.80 -2.16
C ILE A 119 -5.85 -5.66 -1.36
N ALA A 120 -6.28 -4.42 -1.58
CA ALA A 120 -5.78 -3.26 -0.84
C ALA A 120 -6.12 -3.31 0.67
N ILE A 121 -7.28 -3.84 1.05
CA ILE A 121 -7.65 -4.06 2.47
C ILE A 121 -6.82 -5.20 3.07
N ASP A 122 -6.66 -6.30 2.34
CA ASP A 122 -5.80 -7.40 2.76
C ASP A 122 -4.34 -6.95 2.94
N ALA A 123 -3.90 -5.98 2.13
CA ALA A 123 -2.58 -5.35 2.26
C ALA A 123 -2.36 -4.60 3.56
N ILE A 124 -3.43 -4.09 4.17
CA ILE A 124 -3.35 -3.37 5.45
C ILE A 124 -3.21 -4.37 6.60
N GLN A 125 -3.91 -5.50 6.56
CA GLN A 125 -3.92 -6.47 7.66
C GLN A 125 -2.80 -7.51 7.60
N SER A 126 -2.24 -7.77 6.40
CA SER A 126 -1.37 -8.93 6.18
C SER A 126 -0.14 -8.89 7.08
N ARG A 127 -0.24 -9.63 8.19
CA ARG A 127 0.90 -10.13 8.95
C ARG A 127 1.49 -11.32 8.21
N ILE A 128 2.79 -11.52 8.42
CA ILE A 128 3.70 -12.48 7.79
C ILE A 128 3.12 -13.90 7.62
N ASP A 129 2.22 -14.33 8.51
CA ASP A 129 1.66 -15.70 8.53
C ASP A 129 0.79 -16.04 7.31
N THR A 130 0.39 -15.04 6.51
CA THR A 130 -0.49 -15.21 5.34
C THR A 130 0.27 -15.57 4.04
N LEU A 131 1.61 -15.62 4.05
CA LEU A 131 2.38 -15.78 2.80
C LEU A 131 2.56 -17.24 2.35
N GLU A 132 2.47 -18.22 3.25
CA GLU A 132 2.56 -19.64 2.87
C GLU A 132 1.28 -20.14 2.17
N SER A 133 0.14 -19.48 2.36
CA SER A 133 -1.16 -19.82 1.74
C SER A 133 -1.59 -18.93 0.58
N GLY A 134 -0.88 -17.81 0.35
CA GLY A 134 -1.49 -16.62 -0.26
C GLY A 134 -2.37 -15.90 0.76
N THR A 135 -2.55 -14.58 0.61
CA THR A 135 -3.58 -13.81 1.35
C THR A 135 -4.86 -14.64 1.42
N ALA A 136 -5.53 -14.69 2.57
CA ALA A 136 -6.59 -15.66 2.89
C ALA A 136 -7.74 -15.82 1.86
N GLY A 137 -7.83 -14.97 0.83
CA GLY A 137 -8.67 -15.16 -0.36
C GLY A 137 -8.01 -15.03 -1.75
N PHE A 138 -6.74 -14.59 -1.89
CA PHE A 138 -6.10 -14.37 -3.20
C PHE A 138 -4.85 -15.22 -3.42
N GLY A 139 -4.83 -15.93 -4.55
CA GLY A 139 -3.66 -16.69 -5.00
C GLY A 139 -2.53 -15.78 -5.48
N LYS A 140 -1.28 -16.26 -5.33
CA LYS A 140 -0.06 -15.55 -5.76
C LYS A 140 -0.13 -15.03 -7.21
N GLU A 141 -0.72 -15.81 -8.11
CA GLU A 141 -0.91 -15.47 -9.54
C GLU A 141 -1.74 -14.18 -9.76
N ILE A 142 -2.68 -13.88 -8.86
CA ILE A 142 -3.48 -12.66 -8.91
C ILE A 142 -2.61 -11.47 -8.49
N LEU A 143 -1.84 -11.63 -7.42
CA LEU A 143 -0.97 -10.58 -6.90
C LEU A 143 0.16 -10.24 -7.88
N GLU A 144 0.76 -11.24 -8.52
CA GLU A 144 1.80 -11.04 -9.54
C GLU A 144 1.30 -10.16 -10.71
N ASP A 145 0.04 -10.34 -11.14
CA ASP A 145 -0.59 -9.53 -12.18
C ASP A 145 -0.74 -8.05 -11.78
N TYR A 146 -1.19 -7.77 -10.55
CA TYR A 146 -1.25 -6.40 -10.04
C TYR A 146 0.14 -5.78 -9.86
N PHE A 147 1.13 -6.56 -9.40
CA PHE A 147 2.50 -6.07 -9.27
C PHE A 147 3.08 -5.67 -10.64
N GLU A 148 2.91 -6.51 -11.67
CA GLU A 148 3.36 -6.19 -13.04
C GLU A 148 2.71 -4.91 -13.57
N GLN A 149 1.40 -4.75 -13.35
CA GLN A 149 0.66 -3.55 -13.74
C GLN A 149 1.20 -2.30 -13.03
N ILE A 150 1.45 -2.38 -11.71
CA ILE A 150 1.98 -1.27 -10.91
C ILE A 150 3.38 -0.85 -11.37
N PHE A 151 4.27 -1.79 -11.70
CA PHE A 151 5.63 -1.46 -12.16
C PHE A 151 5.68 -0.70 -13.49
N ARG A 152 4.61 -0.79 -14.28
CA ARG A 152 4.51 -0.12 -15.59
C ARG A 152 3.77 1.21 -15.50
N LYS A 153 3.08 1.49 -14.38
CA LYS A 153 2.34 2.73 -14.17
C LYS A 153 3.27 3.92 -13.94
N ARG A 154 2.96 5.03 -14.61
CA ARG A 154 3.66 6.31 -14.42
C ARG A 154 3.26 7.04 -13.14
N LYS A 155 1.97 6.96 -12.78
CA LYS A 155 1.39 7.60 -11.59
C LYS A 155 0.68 6.53 -10.78
N TYR A 156 1.01 6.45 -9.49
CA TYR A 156 0.41 5.50 -8.57
C TYR A 156 -0.84 6.10 -7.95
N GLU A 157 -1.88 5.27 -7.82
CA GLU A 157 -3.06 5.56 -7.02
C GLU A 157 -2.89 5.02 -5.59
N LEU A 158 -3.79 5.39 -4.69
CA LEU A 158 -3.72 4.98 -3.28
C LEU A 158 -3.66 3.45 -3.14
N ASN A 159 -4.45 2.71 -3.91
CA ASN A 159 -4.44 1.25 -3.89
C ASN A 159 -3.13 0.65 -4.37
N ASP A 160 -2.50 1.24 -5.40
CA ASP A 160 -1.20 0.79 -5.90
C ASP A 160 -0.16 0.86 -4.77
N LEU A 161 -0.16 1.94 -3.97
CA LEU A 161 0.73 2.10 -2.82
C LEU A 161 0.49 1.08 -1.71
N LEU A 162 -0.77 0.64 -1.52
CA LEU A 162 -1.12 -0.41 -0.56
C LEU A 162 -0.72 -1.79 -1.06
N ILE A 163 -1.01 -2.11 -2.33
CA ILE A 163 -0.62 -3.37 -2.96
C ILE A 163 0.90 -3.53 -2.95
N VAL A 164 1.67 -2.46 -3.17
CA VAL A 164 3.14 -2.49 -3.02
C VAL A 164 3.57 -2.96 -1.63
N ARG A 165 2.81 -2.66 -0.56
CA ARG A 165 3.12 -3.17 0.79
C ARG A 165 2.98 -4.69 0.89
N LEU A 166 2.04 -5.31 0.19
CA LEU A 166 1.98 -6.78 0.09
C LEU A 166 3.23 -7.34 -0.58
N HIS A 167 3.71 -6.68 -1.64
CA HIS A 167 4.95 -7.08 -2.30
C HIS A 167 6.14 -7.09 -1.32
N LEU A 168 6.19 -6.15 -0.38
CA LEU A 168 7.26 -6.08 0.62
C LEU A 168 7.32 -7.33 1.50
N GLU A 169 6.20 -7.96 1.80
CA GLU A 169 6.20 -9.20 2.59
C GLU A 169 6.74 -10.38 1.78
N TYR A 170 6.53 -10.42 0.45
CA TYR A 170 7.22 -11.38 -0.43
C TYR A 170 8.73 -11.16 -0.46
N VAL A 171 9.18 -9.91 -0.44
CA VAL A 171 10.61 -9.57 -0.35
C VAL A 171 11.19 -10.03 0.99
N ARG A 172 10.43 -9.91 2.09
CA ARG A 172 10.85 -10.35 3.43
C ARG A 172 11.20 -11.84 3.45
N LEU A 173 10.42 -12.69 2.80
CA LEU A 173 10.70 -14.13 2.73
C LEU A 173 11.75 -14.51 1.67
N SER A 174 11.97 -13.66 0.67
CA SER A 174 12.88 -13.94 -0.45
C SER A 174 14.36 -13.79 -0.07
N SER A 175 15.26 -14.46 -0.80
CA SER A 175 16.71 -14.26 -0.63
C SER A 175 17.18 -12.93 -1.24
N CYS A 176 18.35 -12.44 -0.81
CA CYS A 176 18.93 -11.20 -1.34
C CYS A 176 19.32 -11.32 -2.83
N ASP A 177 19.67 -12.52 -3.28
CA ASP A 177 20.04 -12.80 -4.69
C ASP A 177 18.83 -13.02 -5.61
N SER A 178 17.63 -13.04 -5.05
CA SER A 178 16.39 -13.28 -5.80
C SER A 178 16.07 -12.12 -6.75
N GLU A 179 15.36 -12.43 -7.84
CA GLU A 179 14.83 -11.39 -8.73
C GLU A 179 13.85 -10.47 -8.00
N ILE A 180 13.11 -11.01 -7.02
CA ILE A 180 12.16 -10.27 -6.18
C ILE A 180 12.87 -9.15 -5.40
N PHE A 181 14.06 -9.41 -4.86
CA PHE A 181 14.84 -8.38 -4.16
C PHE A 181 15.39 -7.32 -5.13
N ARG A 182 15.87 -7.72 -6.32
CA ARG A 182 16.28 -6.77 -7.37
C ARG A 182 15.12 -5.88 -7.84
N GLN A 183 13.94 -6.46 -7.97
CA GLN A 183 12.72 -5.75 -8.32
C GLN A 183 12.32 -4.77 -7.20
N PHE A 184 12.45 -5.17 -5.94
CA PHE A 184 12.24 -4.29 -4.79
C PHE A 184 13.13 -3.04 -4.79
N LEU A 185 14.40 -3.16 -5.17
CA LEU A 185 15.26 -1.97 -5.29
C LEU A 185 14.73 -0.99 -6.35
N LYS A 186 14.25 -1.50 -7.49
CA LYS A 186 13.59 -0.67 -8.52
C LYS A 186 12.33 -0.01 -7.97
N ILE A 187 11.54 -0.72 -7.15
CA ILE A 187 10.34 -0.15 -6.50
C ILE A 187 10.71 1.06 -5.65
N ILE A 188 11.77 0.97 -4.84
CA ILE A 188 12.23 2.10 -4.03
C ILE A 188 12.53 3.31 -4.91
N GLU A 189 13.22 3.13 -6.04
CA GLU A 189 13.48 4.20 -7.01
C GLU A 189 12.18 4.84 -7.52
N HIS A 190 11.20 4.02 -7.91
CA HIS A 190 9.91 4.50 -8.40
C HIS A 190 9.13 5.26 -7.31
N LEU A 191 9.14 4.77 -6.07
CA LEU A 191 8.50 5.43 -4.93
C LEU A 191 9.08 6.83 -4.66
N HIS A 192 10.38 7.04 -4.88
CA HIS A 192 10.98 8.36 -4.79
C HIS A 192 10.47 9.32 -5.88
N GLU A 193 10.30 8.83 -7.10
CA GLU A 193 9.76 9.63 -8.21
C GLU A 193 8.29 10.00 -7.98
N GLN A 194 7.51 9.09 -7.38
CA GLN A 194 6.10 9.29 -7.07
C GLN A 194 5.83 10.51 -6.16
N ILE A 195 6.79 10.95 -5.35
CA ILE A 195 6.63 12.10 -4.41
C ILE A 195 6.13 13.36 -5.11
N ASN A 196 6.55 13.58 -6.37
CA ASN A 196 6.17 14.76 -7.15
C ASN A 196 5.04 14.48 -8.17
N ILE A 197 4.49 13.27 -8.21
CA ILE A 197 3.54 12.81 -9.24
C ILE A 197 2.16 12.50 -8.63
N ILE A 198 2.12 11.86 -7.47
CA ILE A 198 0.87 11.42 -6.85
C ILE A 198 0.08 12.60 -6.27
N ASN A 199 -1.18 12.34 -5.94
CA ASN A 199 -2.02 13.32 -5.28
C ASN A 199 -1.43 13.67 -3.90
N SER A 200 -1.44 14.95 -3.54
CA SER A 200 -0.98 15.43 -2.23
C SER A 200 -1.71 14.75 -1.07
N ASN A 201 -2.96 14.35 -1.28
CA ASN A 201 -3.76 13.63 -0.29
C ASN A 201 -3.24 12.22 -0.01
N ASP A 202 -2.50 11.60 -0.93
CA ASP A 202 -2.02 10.21 -0.84
C ASP A 202 -0.58 10.13 -0.31
N LEU A 203 0.08 11.27 -0.14
CA LEU A 203 1.48 11.35 0.31
C LEU A 203 1.73 10.67 1.65
N PHE A 204 0.76 10.66 2.56
CA PHE A 204 0.91 9.98 3.85
C PHE A 204 1.00 8.44 3.69
N VAL A 205 0.30 7.87 2.70
CA VAL A 205 0.39 6.44 2.37
C VAL A 205 1.74 6.13 1.76
N LEU A 206 2.24 6.98 0.85
CA LEU A 206 3.57 6.86 0.27
C LEU A 206 4.67 6.92 1.33
N ARG A 207 4.58 7.89 2.26
CA ARG A 207 5.49 8.02 3.41
C ARG A 207 5.55 6.72 4.20
N ASP A 208 4.40 6.18 4.56
CA ASP A 208 4.33 4.97 5.37
C ASP A 208 4.83 3.74 4.58
N THR A 209 4.62 3.68 3.26
CA THR A 209 5.20 2.64 2.41
C THR A 209 6.73 2.73 2.35
N LEU A 210 7.30 3.94 2.23
CA LEU A 210 8.75 4.18 2.27
C LEU A 210 9.35 3.74 3.63
N LEU A 211 8.66 4.03 4.74
CA LEU A 211 9.07 3.59 6.06
C LEU A 211 9.07 2.06 6.19
N SER A 212 8.07 1.38 5.60
CA SER A 212 8.05 -0.08 5.54
C SER A 212 9.26 -0.65 4.77
N CYS A 213 9.74 0.03 3.73
CA CYS A 213 10.94 -0.38 3.01
C CYS A 213 12.19 -0.37 3.91
N VAL A 214 12.31 0.57 4.86
CA VAL A 214 13.44 0.62 5.81
C VAL A 214 13.52 -0.66 6.64
N ASN A 215 12.38 -1.19 7.09
CA ASN A 215 12.32 -2.44 7.84
C ASN A 215 12.80 -3.64 7.01
N ILE A 216 12.35 -3.72 5.75
CA ILE A 216 12.76 -4.78 4.81
C ILE A 216 14.27 -4.72 4.54
N LEU A 217 14.79 -3.54 4.21
CA LEU A 217 16.21 -3.31 3.97
C LEU A 217 17.07 -3.71 5.16
N GLY A 218 16.63 -3.33 6.37
CA GLY A 218 17.26 -3.71 7.63
C GLY A 218 17.31 -5.23 7.83
N SER A 219 16.22 -5.94 7.53
CA SER A 219 16.15 -7.41 7.64
C SER A 219 17.13 -8.13 6.69
N LYS A 220 17.43 -7.52 5.54
CA LYS A 220 18.39 -8.03 4.53
C LYS A 220 19.80 -7.48 4.70
N LYS A 221 20.04 -6.64 5.71
CA LYS A 221 21.31 -5.94 5.96
C LYS A 221 21.79 -5.11 4.76
N TYR A 222 20.86 -4.61 3.95
CA TYR A 222 21.14 -3.78 2.78
C TYR A 222 20.83 -2.32 3.11
N TYR A 223 21.79 -1.61 3.68
CA TYR A 223 21.55 -0.31 4.31
C TYR A 223 21.77 0.90 3.38
N GLU A 224 22.31 0.68 2.18
CA GLU A 224 22.72 1.74 1.24
C GLU A 224 21.60 2.73 0.87
N PRO A 225 20.36 2.31 0.54
CA PRO A 225 19.32 3.26 0.10
C PRO A 225 18.57 3.93 1.26
N ILE A 226 18.81 3.53 2.51
CA ILE A 226 18.06 4.02 3.68
C ILE A 226 18.18 5.54 3.90
N PRO A 227 19.36 6.18 3.79
CA PRO A 227 19.47 7.63 3.95
C PRO A 227 18.59 8.41 2.96
N LYS A 228 18.54 7.98 1.69
CA LYS A 228 17.69 8.60 0.66
C LYS A 228 16.20 8.44 0.98
N ILE A 229 15.81 7.33 1.61
CA ILE A 229 14.45 7.12 2.13
C ILE A 229 14.14 8.14 3.23
N PHE A 230 15.05 8.36 4.18
CA PHE A 230 14.84 9.35 5.23
C PHE A 230 14.67 10.77 4.67
N ASP A 231 15.51 11.19 3.73
CA ASP A 231 15.39 12.50 3.08
C ASP A 231 14.04 12.68 2.40
N SER A 232 13.54 11.61 1.76
CA SER A 232 12.26 11.60 1.06
C SER A 232 11.09 11.67 2.03
N VAL A 233 11.14 10.90 3.12
CA VAL A 233 10.13 10.94 4.18
C VAL A 233 10.09 12.32 4.84
N ASP A 234 11.23 12.94 5.12
CA ASP A 234 11.27 14.28 5.70
C ASP A 234 10.70 15.35 4.78
N LYS A 235 10.99 15.27 3.47
CA LYS A 235 10.36 16.14 2.46
C LYS A 235 8.85 15.96 2.43
N ILE A 236 8.36 14.72 2.48
CA ILE A 236 6.92 14.46 2.54
C ILE A 236 6.32 15.07 3.80
N ILE A 237 6.92 14.86 4.97
CA ILE A 237 6.43 15.42 6.24
C ILE A 237 6.37 16.96 6.19
N GLN A 238 7.39 17.62 5.63
CA GLN A 238 7.37 19.07 5.46
C GLN A 238 6.26 19.54 4.51
N SER A 239 6.03 18.82 3.40
CA SER A 239 5.00 19.16 2.42
C SER A 239 3.59 18.93 2.95
N THR A 240 3.35 17.83 3.67
CA THR A 240 2.03 17.50 4.23
C THR A 240 1.74 18.20 5.56
N GLN A 241 2.77 18.77 6.20
CA GLN A 241 2.72 19.28 7.58
C GLN A 241 2.23 18.21 8.58
N ASP A 242 2.42 16.94 8.25
CA ASP A 242 2.03 15.80 9.10
C ASP A 242 3.24 15.33 9.91
N PHE A 243 3.36 15.90 11.10
CA PHE A 243 4.45 15.62 12.03
C PHE A 243 4.23 14.38 12.90
N GLN A 244 3.12 13.63 12.73
CA GLN A 244 2.81 12.48 13.59
C GLN A 244 3.88 11.39 13.55
N LYS A 245 4.57 11.22 12.40
CA LYS A 245 5.63 10.23 12.24
C LYS A 245 7.04 10.74 12.57
N LYS A 246 7.21 12.02 12.95
CA LYS A 246 8.54 12.57 13.29
C LYS A 246 9.27 11.75 14.37
N PRO A 247 8.64 11.37 15.50
CA PRO A 247 9.31 10.55 16.51
C PRO A 247 9.82 9.22 15.95
N ILE A 248 9.00 8.54 15.12
CA ILE A 248 9.34 7.25 14.51
C ILE A 248 10.51 7.40 13.54
N VAL A 249 10.52 8.46 12.73
CA VAL A 249 11.64 8.74 11.82
C VAL A 249 12.93 8.98 12.60
N SER A 250 12.88 9.77 13.68
CA SER A 250 14.04 10.01 14.54
C SER A 250 14.56 8.73 15.19
N VAL A 251 13.67 7.84 15.65
CA VAL A 251 14.04 6.51 16.16
C VAL A 251 14.80 5.69 15.11
N LEU A 252 14.27 5.63 13.88
CA LEU A 252 14.91 4.89 12.80
C LEU A 252 16.26 5.49 12.40
N LYS A 253 16.38 6.83 12.40
CA LYS A 253 17.65 7.52 12.13
C LYS A 253 18.69 7.26 13.21
N TRP A 254 18.32 7.25 14.50
CA TRP A 254 19.29 6.89 15.54
C TRP A 254 19.76 5.46 15.37
N LYS A 255 18.84 4.52 15.07
CA LYS A 255 19.19 3.10 14.92
C LYS A 255 20.15 2.92 13.75
N TYR A 256 19.93 3.65 12.65
CA TYR A 256 20.86 3.68 11.53
C TYR A 256 22.24 4.21 11.96
N ALA A 257 22.31 5.38 12.57
CA ALA A 257 23.57 5.98 13.01
C ALA A 257 24.34 5.09 14.01
N LEU A 258 23.63 4.43 14.92
CA LEU A 258 24.22 3.59 15.96
C LEU A 258 24.70 2.23 15.43
N PHE A 259 23.88 1.53 14.66
CA PHE A 259 24.17 0.16 14.24
C PHE A 259 24.92 0.07 12.91
N VAL A 260 24.70 1.02 11.98
CA VAL A 260 25.33 1.04 10.66
C VAL A 260 26.57 1.93 10.68
N ASP A 261 26.42 3.21 11.01
CA ASP A 261 27.53 4.18 10.96
C ASP A 261 28.47 4.08 12.18
N LYS A 262 28.04 3.35 13.23
CA LYS A 262 28.76 3.23 14.52
C LYS A 262 29.04 4.60 15.15
N ASN A 263 28.18 5.58 14.89
CA ASN A 263 28.32 6.95 15.35
C ASN A 263 27.29 7.24 16.46
N ARG A 264 27.73 7.08 17.71
CA ARG A 264 26.88 7.31 18.88
C ARG A 264 26.52 8.78 19.07
N ASP A 265 27.43 9.70 18.77
CA ASP A 265 27.20 11.13 18.96
C ASP A 265 26.07 11.64 18.06
N GLU A 266 26.01 11.14 16.82
CA GLU A 266 24.92 11.46 15.91
C GLU A 266 23.60 10.75 16.31
N ALA A 267 23.69 9.51 16.78
CA ALA A 267 22.51 8.79 17.28
C ALA A 267 21.87 9.50 18.49
N GLU A 268 22.69 10.03 19.41
CA GLU A 268 22.20 10.75 20.60
C GLU A 268 21.42 12.02 20.22
N LYS A 269 21.83 12.74 19.17
CA LYS A 269 21.06 13.90 18.67
C LYS A 269 19.66 13.48 18.23
N HIS A 270 19.55 12.40 17.46
CA HIS A 270 18.25 11.90 17.00
C HIS A 270 17.37 11.38 18.13
N TYR A 271 17.97 10.77 19.16
CA TYR A 271 17.27 10.40 20.40
C TYR A 271 16.69 11.64 21.11
N LEU A 272 17.50 12.68 21.32
CA LEU A 272 17.05 13.92 21.96
C LEU A 272 15.91 14.59 21.19
N ASP A 273 15.99 14.60 19.85
CA ASP A 273 14.91 15.10 19.00
C ASP A 273 13.62 14.28 19.18
N ALA A 274 13.70 12.95 19.22
CA ALA A 274 12.55 12.08 19.40
C ALA A 274 11.85 12.33 20.76
N VAL A 275 12.63 12.47 21.84
CA VAL A 275 12.13 12.81 23.18
C VAL A 275 11.50 14.19 23.20
N LEU A 276 12.13 15.18 22.57
CA LEU A 276 11.57 16.54 22.47
C LEU A 276 10.21 16.52 21.78
N PHE A 277 10.09 15.80 20.65
CA PHE A 277 8.80 15.68 19.96
C PHE A 277 7.74 14.98 20.82
N ALA A 278 8.09 13.90 21.51
CA ALA A 278 7.15 13.20 22.41
C ALA A 278 6.63 14.12 23.53
N LYS A 279 7.49 14.97 24.09
CA LYS A 279 7.13 15.99 25.09
C LYS A 279 6.23 17.07 24.52
N LEU A 280 6.52 17.57 23.31
CA LEU A 280 5.74 18.62 22.66
C LEU A 280 4.31 18.19 22.33
N ILE A 281 4.09 16.90 22.03
CA ILE A 281 2.76 16.34 21.78
C ILE A 281 2.08 15.79 23.06
N GLU A 282 2.72 15.99 24.22
CA GLU A 282 2.25 15.53 25.55
C GLU A 282 1.95 14.02 25.61
N ASN A 283 2.63 13.21 24.79
CA ASN A 283 2.44 11.76 24.74
C ASN A 283 3.45 11.04 25.64
N ARG A 284 3.06 10.81 26.90
CA ARG A 284 3.91 10.16 27.91
C ARG A 284 4.22 8.69 27.60
N GLU A 285 3.29 7.96 26.99
CA GLU A 285 3.52 6.55 26.62
C GLU A 285 4.62 6.45 25.55
N LEU A 286 4.57 7.34 24.57
CA LEU A 286 5.59 7.44 23.53
C LEU A 286 6.96 7.84 24.10
N GLU A 287 6.99 8.81 25.01
CA GLU A 287 8.22 9.24 25.69
C GLU A 287 8.87 8.08 26.45
N GLN A 288 8.11 7.36 27.27
CA GLN A 288 8.60 6.20 28.02
C GLN A 288 9.13 5.10 27.10
N LYS A 289 8.43 4.85 25.98
CA LYS A 289 8.85 3.85 24.99
C LYS A 289 10.17 4.23 24.31
N ILE A 290 10.35 5.51 23.98
CA ILE A 290 11.59 6.02 23.38
C ILE A 290 12.76 5.92 24.36
N GLU A 291 12.55 6.27 25.63
CA GLU A 291 13.58 6.15 26.67
C GLU A 291 13.99 4.69 26.90
N GLU A 292 13.03 3.76 26.91
CA GLU A 292 13.29 2.33 27.01
C GLU A 292 14.08 1.80 25.81
N ASP A 293 13.63 2.11 24.58
CA ASP A 293 14.31 1.66 23.35
C ASP A 293 15.75 2.17 23.29
N TRP A 294 16.02 3.43 23.68
CA TRP A 294 17.37 3.98 23.74
C TRP A 294 18.23 3.29 24.80
N ARG A 295 17.67 2.99 25.98
CA ARG A 295 18.40 2.28 27.04
C ARG A 295 18.80 0.87 26.59
N VAL A 296 17.92 0.16 25.88
CA VAL A 296 18.20 -1.18 25.34
C VAL A 296 19.26 -1.12 24.25
N ASP A 297 19.19 -0.15 23.34
CA ASP A 297 20.14 -0.03 22.22
C ASP A 297 21.55 0.43 22.68
N ASN A 298 21.65 1.07 23.86
CA ASN A 298 22.89 1.63 24.40
C ASN A 298 23.60 0.74 25.44
N GLN A 299 23.11 -0.49 25.67
CA GLN A 299 23.78 -1.54 26.46
C GLN A 299 24.78 -2.33 25.61
#